data_AF-A0A3M6UEX0-F1
#
_entry.id   AF-A0A3M6UEX0-F1
#
_cell.length_a   1.000
_cell.length_b   1.000
_cell.length_c   1.000
_cell.angle_alpha   90.00
_cell.angle_beta   90.00
_cell.angle_gamma   90.00
#
_symmetry.space_group_name_H-M   'P 1'
#
loop_
_entity.id
_entity.type
_entity.pdbx_description
1 polymer ?
#
loop_
_entity_poly.entity_id
_entity_poly.type
_entity_poly.pdbx_seq_one_letter_code
_entity_poly.pdbx_strand_id
1 'polypeptide(L)'
;MIVRWQRLQAYTLNLEQVFFLKSRANNAVVKPKWAVYEVAQNAGRCNKLGMSYKTPLNNKSRKQSKRATSHEESFCKVQFIRVSPKFNLSPALDTMAFLAFVLLLSAQFKLIVPMEKVQLYRFPSGSVYFGNFICNPFRYLWEEKLASSMVADRSHCALFCVNKPKCYSFNMAAYPDFKGLYRCELLATDKYRSTERFHANSSYHHYCPWVRIADRNELNAACVVIIDGLLEAIFPQSPCESAPCMNGAVCVPEYESNFYHCDCKPGFCGTHCEQGGDKTCSQIKLCNLPDGSYFIDPDGEGGVKPFKVYCDMTDKDGVGVTVVSHDSEHRTLVDGFNSRGSYSRNVKYDESDFVQLASLTSSSANCEQFIKYDCYHSVFLKNGKMFGWWVSRGGEKMTYWGGVDFVDYKCACGLTNSCADPIDGCNCDSNDDVWREDSGLLTDKSKLPVTQLRFGDTGIASDGSDEKGHHTLGKLKCYGLNHDLQSPKNRLKCT
;
A
#
# COMPACT_ATOMS: atom_id res chain seq x y z
N MET A 1 55.88 40.63 -21.13
CA MET A 1 55.19 41.62 -21.98
C MET A 1 54.89 40.97 -23.32
N ILE A 2 53.72 41.25 -23.92
CA ILE A 2 53.13 40.75 -25.19
C ILE A 2 51.94 39.75 -25.03
N VAL A 3 50.73 40.31 -25.24
CA VAL A 3 49.60 39.83 -26.09
C VAL A 3 48.48 38.89 -25.56
N ARG A 4 47.29 39.51 -25.47
CA ARG A 4 45.92 39.19 -25.97
C ARG A 4 45.04 38.03 -25.44
N TRP A 5 43.82 38.47 -25.10
CA TRP A 5 42.46 37.96 -25.39
C TRP A 5 42.02 36.56 -24.93
N GLN A 6 41.02 36.54 -24.03
CA GLN A 6 39.73 35.92 -24.36
C GLN A 6 38.58 36.58 -23.58
N ARG A 7 37.51 36.91 -24.31
CA ARG A 7 36.21 37.39 -23.83
C ARG A 7 35.56 36.32 -22.96
N LEU A 8 34.99 36.71 -21.83
CA LEU A 8 33.86 36.03 -21.21
C LEU A 8 32.78 37.08 -20.93
N GLN A 9 31.62 36.88 -21.55
CA GLN A 9 30.44 37.72 -21.44
C GLN A 9 29.97 37.72 -19.98
N ALA A 10 29.96 38.90 -19.36
CA ALA A 10 29.29 39.13 -18.10
C ALA A 10 27.78 39.12 -18.34
N TYR A 11 27.10 38.05 -17.91
CA TYR A 11 25.68 38.12 -17.57
C TYR A 11 25.56 38.67 -16.15
N THR A 12 25.40 39.99 -16.06
CA THR A 12 25.08 40.70 -14.82
C THR A 12 23.62 40.42 -14.44
N LEU A 13 23.41 39.56 -13.44
CA LEU A 13 22.15 39.52 -12.68
C LEU A 13 22.13 40.72 -11.74
N ASN A 14 21.47 41.80 -12.16
CA ASN A 14 21.13 42.94 -11.31
C ASN A 14 20.14 42.50 -10.21
N LEU A 15 20.66 42.16 -9.03
CA LEU A 15 19.93 42.27 -7.77
C LEU A 15 20.33 43.61 -7.14
N GLU A 16 19.66 44.69 -7.54
CA GLU A 16 19.76 45.93 -6.79
C GLU A 16 19.21 45.72 -5.37
N GLN A 17 20.09 45.92 -4.40
CA GLN A 17 19.79 45.98 -2.98
C GLN A 17 18.93 47.22 -2.70
N VAL A 18 17.65 47.05 -2.39
CA VAL A 18 16.84 48.13 -1.82
C VAL A 18 16.93 48.05 -0.29
N PHE A 19 17.99 48.65 0.28
CA PHE A 19 18.01 49.06 1.68
C PHE A 19 17.33 50.44 1.80
N PHE A 20 16.14 50.50 2.38
CA PHE A 20 15.60 51.78 2.87
C PHE A 20 15.99 51.97 4.34
N LEU A 21 17.14 52.61 4.58
CA LEU A 21 17.41 53.30 5.85
C LEU A 21 16.96 54.75 5.70
N LYS A 22 15.72 55.05 6.14
CA LYS A 22 15.31 56.44 6.33
C LYS A 22 15.93 56.91 7.66
N SER A 23 17.07 57.57 7.56
CA SER A 23 17.59 58.41 8.64
C SER A 23 16.57 59.51 8.94
N ARG A 24 15.93 59.45 10.11
CA ARG A 24 15.44 60.63 10.82
C ARG A 24 15.45 60.33 12.31
N ALA A 25 16.28 61.10 13.01
CA ALA A 25 16.28 61.18 14.46
C ALA A 25 14.86 61.47 14.97
N ASN A 26 14.34 60.57 15.80
CA ASN A 26 13.61 60.83 17.05
C ASN A 26 12.91 59.55 17.52
N ASN A 27 13.02 59.27 18.81
CA ASN A 27 12.44 58.16 19.57
C ASN A 27 11.18 57.53 18.96
N ALA A 28 11.34 56.39 18.30
CA ALA A 28 10.22 55.50 17.96
C ALA A 28 10.68 54.04 18.08
N VAL A 29 9.93 53.27 18.87
CA VAL A 29 10.09 51.84 19.08
C VAL A 29 10.16 51.10 17.73
N VAL A 30 11.30 50.46 17.45
CA VAL A 30 11.50 49.63 16.25
C VAL A 30 10.64 48.37 16.37
N LYS A 31 9.54 48.30 15.61
CA LYS A 31 8.82 47.03 15.38
C LYS A 31 9.59 46.21 14.33
N PRO A 32 9.76 44.89 14.51
CA PRO A 32 10.46 44.06 13.52
C PRO A 32 9.73 44.11 12.18
N LYS A 33 10.45 44.52 11.12
CA LYS A 33 9.98 44.44 9.74
C LYS A 33 10.35 43.08 9.16
N TRP A 34 9.35 42.39 8.64
CA TRP A 34 9.43 41.07 8.03
C TRP A 34 9.75 41.20 6.53
N ALA A 35 10.59 40.32 5.99
CA ALA A 35 10.81 40.20 4.55
C ALA A 35 10.12 38.91 4.05
N VAL A 36 9.04 39.06 3.29
CA VAL A 36 8.42 37.99 2.50
C VAL A 36 8.91 38.18 1.07
N TYR A 37 9.58 37.18 0.51
CA TYR A 37 10.01 37.20 -0.89
C TYR A 37 9.01 36.37 -1.70
N GLU A 38 8.22 37.04 -2.55
CA GLU A 38 7.42 36.37 -3.57
C GLU A 38 8.25 36.29 -4.85
N VAL A 39 8.70 35.09 -5.22
CA VAL A 39 9.34 34.88 -6.52
C VAL A 39 8.22 34.68 -7.54
N ALA A 40 7.73 35.78 -8.11
CA ALA A 40 6.97 35.71 -9.35
C ALA A 40 7.94 35.32 -10.47
N GLN A 41 7.79 34.12 -11.04
CA GLN A 41 8.41 33.85 -12.33
C GLN A 41 7.71 34.74 -13.36
N ASN A 42 8.41 35.78 -13.84
CA ASN A 42 7.93 36.61 -14.94
C ASN A 42 7.63 35.70 -16.14
N ALA A 43 6.36 35.58 -16.51
CA ALA A 43 6.01 35.25 -17.88
C ALA A 43 6.67 36.32 -18.77
N GLY A 44 7.61 35.89 -19.62
CA GLY A 44 8.29 36.79 -20.54
C GLY A 44 7.26 37.57 -21.36
N ARG A 45 7.52 38.86 -21.59
CA ARG A 45 6.75 39.66 -22.54
C ARG A 45 6.77 38.97 -23.92
N CYS A 46 5.67 38.37 -24.33
CA CYS A 46 5.42 38.13 -25.74
C CYS A 46 5.21 39.50 -26.41
N ASN A 47 6.22 39.97 -27.14
CA ASN A 47 6.09 41.15 -27.98
C ASN A 47 4.99 40.90 -29.03
N LYS A 48 4.01 41.81 -29.10
CA LYS A 48 3.07 41.90 -30.23
C LYS A 48 3.88 42.16 -31.51
N LEU A 49 4.10 41.13 -32.32
CA LEU A 49 4.38 41.31 -33.74
C LEU A 49 3.04 41.51 -34.44
N GLY A 50 2.80 42.75 -34.88
CA GLY A 50 1.65 43.08 -35.71
C GLY A 50 1.80 42.43 -37.09
N MET A 51 0.75 41.75 -37.54
CA MET A 51 0.52 41.51 -38.95
C MET A 51 -0.91 41.94 -39.31
N SER A 52 -0.95 42.82 -40.31
CA SER A 52 -2.11 43.47 -40.89
C SER A 52 -2.70 42.57 -41.98
N TYR A 53 -4.02 42.38 -41.98
CA TYR A 53 -4.78 42.09 -43.20
C TYR A 53 -6.06 42.90 -43.22
N LYS A 54 -6.25 43.65 -44.32
CA LYS A 54 -7.42 44.51 -44.62
C LYS A 54 -8.61 43.67 -45.14
N THR A 55 -9.76 43.84 -44.47
CA THR A 55 -11.19 43.93 -44.89
C THR A 55 -11.62 43.57 -46.34
N PRO A 56 -12.89 43.10 -46.56
CA PRO A 56 -14.02 44.03 -46.69
C PRO A 56 -15.35 43.64 -46.00
N LEU A 57 -15.96 44.68 -45.40
CA LEU A 57 -17.37 44.99 -45.13
C LEU A 57 -18.48 43.98 -45.52
N ASN A 58 -19.37 43.66 -44.56
CA ASN A 58 -20.79 44.04 -44.70
C ASN A 58 -21.59 44.15 -43.38
N ASN A 59 -22.34 45.25 -43.34
CA ASN A 59 -23.37 45.81 -42.46
C ASN A 59 -24.18 44.98 -41.42
N LYS A 60 -24.49 45.73 -40.34
CA LYS A 60 -25.71 45.78 -39.48
C LYS A 60 -25.95 44.67 -38.44
N SER A 61 -25.65 44.98 -37.18
CA SER A 61 -26.65 45.45 -36.19
C SER A 61 -26.18 45.24 -34.74
N ARG A 62 -26.64 46.15 -33.89
CA ARG A 62 -26.18 46.47 -32.55
C ARG A 62 -26.94 45.63 -31.52
N LYS A 63 -26.24 44.90 -30.64
CA LYS A 63 -26.67 44.63 -29.25
C LYS A 63 -25.45 44.27 -28.39
N GLN A 64 -25.19 45.10 -27.39
CA GLN A 64 -24.16 44.90 -26.38
C GLN A 64 -24.43 43.62 -25.59
N SER A 65 -23.48 42.69 -25.58
CA SER A 65 -23.27 41.69 -24.55
C SER A 65 -21.76 41.63 -24.31
N LYS A 66 -21.28 42.31 -23.26
CA LYS A 66 -19.89 42.16 -22.80
C LYS A 66 -19.81 40.83 -22.05
N ARG A 67 -19.51 39.78 -22.79
CA ARG A 67 -19.07 38.48 -22.29
C ARG A 67 -17.67 38.67 -21.71
N ALA A 68 -17.52 38.50 -20.39
CA ALA A 68 -16.22 38.44 -19.74
C ALA A 68 -15.47 37.22 -20.29
N THR A 69 -14.40 37.48 -21.03
CA THR A 69 -13.48 36.46 -21.54
C THR A 69 -12.60 35.95 -20.41
N SER A 70 -12.46 34.63 -20.37
CA SER A 70 -11.58 33.81 -19.54
C SER A 70 -10.20 34.45 -19.30
N HIS A 71 -9.87 34.68 -18.04
CA HIS A 71 -8.50 34.94 -17.62
C HIS A 71 -7.74 33.62 -17.57
N GLU A 72 -6.63 33.56 -18.31
CA GLU A 72 -5.62 32.51 -18.29
C GLU A 72 -5.09 32.26 -16.86
N GLU A 73 -4.96 30.98 -16.52
CA GLU A 73 -4.51 30.47 -15.23
C GLU A 73 -3.03 30.77 -14.98
N SER A 74 -2.75 31.70 -14.07
CA SER A 74 -1.40 31.96 -13.56
C SER A 74 -0.94 30.82 -12.65
N PHE A 75 0.09 30.09 -13.06
CA PHE A 75 0.74 29.01 -12.28
C PHE A 75 1.11 29.48 -10.85
N CYS A 76 0.45 28.91 -9.83
CA CYS A 76 0.57 29.33 -8.43
C CYS A 76 1.61 28.50 -7.67
N LYS A 77 2.80 29.08 -7.49
CA LYS A 77 3.93 28.52 -6.74
C LYS A 77 4.24 29.42 -5.54
N VAL A 78 4.37 28.87 -4.32
CA VAL A 78 4.67 29.65 -3.10
C VAL A 78 5.93 29.13 -2.43
N GLN A 79 6.99 29.93 -2.45
CA GLN A 79 8.28 29.66 -1.80
C GLN A 79 8.55 30.74 -0.75
N PHE A 80 9.02 30.38 0.44
CA PHE A 80 9.43 31.35 1.45
C PHE A 80 10.59 30.83 2.31
N ILE A 81 11.40 31.76 2.84
CA ILE A 81 12.47 31.50 3.81
C ILE A 81 12.25 32.45 5.00
N ARG A 82 12.16 31.93 6.22
CA ARG A 82 12.15 32.74 7.45
C ARG A 82 13.41 32.48 8.24
N VAL A 83 14.14 33.53 8.62
CA VAL A 83 15.27 33.47 9.57
C VAL A 83 14.91 34.26 10.83
N SER A 84 14.94 33.62 12.00
CA SER A 84 14.69 34.26 13.30
C SER A 84 15.98 34.97 13.77
N PRO A 85 15.96 36.30 14.03
CA PRO A 85 17.11 36.96 14.61
C PRO A 85 17.13 36.70 16.12
N LYS A 86 17.96 35.76 16.58
CA LYS A 86 18.42 35.73 17.98
C LYS A 86 19.81 36.35 18.03
N PHE A 87 19.91 37.66 17.83
CA PHE A 87 21.13 38.42 18.10
C PHE A 87 20.78 39.70 18.85
N ASN A 88 21.08 39.71 20.16
CA ASN A 88 21.16 40.94 20.93
C ASN A 88 22.56 41.52 20.69
N LEU A 89 22.68 42.49 19.77
CA LEU A 89 23.90 43.29 19.67
C LEU A 89 23.71 44.62 20.43
N SER A 90 24.56 44.82 21.43
CA SER A 90 24.79 46.12 22.08
C SER A 90 25.18 47.18 21.02
N PRO A 91 24.73 48.44 21.14
CA PRO A 91 24.89 49.47 20.10
C PRO A 91 26.32 50.02 19.95
N ALA A 92 27.33 49.38 20.54
CA ALA A 92 28.72 49.81 20.42
C ALA A 92 29.53 48.74 19.68
N LEU A 93 29.51 48.74 18.34
CA LEU A 93 30.53 48.06 17.55
C LEU A 93 30.66 48.74 16.17
N ASP A 94 31.88 49.19 15.96
CA ASP A 94 32.40 50.05 14.91
C ASP A 94 32.15 49.49 13.49
N THR A 95 32.25 50.36 12.48
CA THR A 95 32.01 50.07 11.05
C THR A 95 32.78 48.85 10.51
N MET A 96 33.89 48.46 11.15
CA MET A 96 34.67 47.25 10.86
C MET A 96 34.00 45.95 11.31
N ALA A 97 33.18 45.99 12.37
CA ALA A 97 32.37 44.86 12.81
C ALA A 97 31.17 44.60 11.88
N PHE A 98 30.65 45.63 11.20
CA PHE A 98 29.61 45.49 10.19
C PHE A 98 30.14 44.80 8.93
N LEU A 99 31.36 45.16 8.48
CA LEU A 99 32.05 44.46 7.40
C LEU A 99 32.42 43.02 7.77
N ALA A 100 32.90 42.78 9.00
CA ALA A 100 33.15 41.43 9.50
C ALA A 100 31.85 40.61 9.63
N PHE A 101 30.73 41.22 10.02
CA PHE A 101 29.40 40.59 10.09
C PHE A 101 28.82 40.28 8.70
N VAL A 102 29.00 41.18 7.73
CA VAL A 102 28.64 40.97 6.31
C VAL A 102 29.53 39.88 5.69
N LEU A 103 30.82 39.86 6.01
CA LEU A 103 31.74 38.81 5.57
C LEU A 103 31.48 37.46 6.26
N LEU A 104 31.13 37.43 7.54
CA LEU A 104 30.68 36.24 8.28
C LEU A 104 29.33 35.74 7.75
N LEU A 105 28.38 36.62 7.42
CA LEU A 105 27.15 36.27 6.71
C LEU A 105 27.46 35.69 5.33
N SER A 106 28.40 36.28 4.57
CA SER A 106 28.80 35.76 3.26
C SER A 106 29.54 34.42 3.33
N ALA A 107 30.29 34.17 4.40
CA ALA A 107 30.99 32.92 4.68
C ALA A 107 30.04 31.82 5.21
N GLN A 108 28.99 32.19 5.96
CA GLN A 108 27.87 31.30 6.28
C GLN A 108 26.92 31.11 5.10
N PHE A 109 26.92 31.99 4.10
CA PHE A 109 26.21 31.78 2.83
C PHE A 109 26.79 30.65 1.99
N LYS A 110 28.07 30.29 2.18
CA LYS A 110 28.65 29.05 1.59
C LYS A 110 28.13 27.76 2.26
N LEU A 111 27.47 27.85 3.41
CA LEU A 111 26.70 26.76 4.02
C LEU A 111 25.24 26.67 3.50
N ILE A 112 24.82 27.53 2.55
CA ILE A 112 23.43 27.63 2.09
C ILE A 112 23.09 26.73 0.87
N VAL A 113 24.00 25.86 0.40
CA VAL A 113 23.65 24.92 -0.70
C VAL A 113 23.79 23.46 -0.22
N PRO A 114 22.71 22.62 -0.32
CA PRO A 114 21.58 22.73 -1.24
C PRO A 114 20.22 22.81 -0.51
N MET A 115 19.77 24.00 -0.10
CA MET A 115 18.33 24.23 0.14
C MET A 115 17.50 23.95 -1.13
N GLU A 116 18.12 23.80 -2.30
CA GLU A 116 17.47 23.39 -3.55
C GLU A 116 16.84 21.98 -3.51
N LYS A 117 17.24 21.11 -2.58
CA LYS A 117 16.71 19.73 -2.47
C LYS A 117 15.67 19.54 -1.37
N VAL A 118 15.55 20.50 -0.45
CA VAL A 118 14.74 20.38 0.77
C VAL A 118 13.44 21.15 0.59
N GLN A 119 12.27 20.52 0.79
CA GLN A 119 10.98 21.01 0.29
C GLN A 119 10.15 21.65 1.39
N LEU A 120 10.21 21.02 2.55
CA LEU A 120 9.70 21.51 3.80
C LEU A 120 10.83 21.31 4.81
N TYR A 121 11.52 22.38 5.18
CA TYR A 121 12.63 22.31 6.12
C TYR A 121 12.31 23.07 7.39
N ARG A 122 12.55 22.40 8.52
CA ARG A 122 12.45 23.00 9.85
C ARG A 122 13.79 22.82 10.54
N PHE A 123 14.56 23.90 10.68
CA PHE A 123 15.82 23.81 11.40
C PHE A 123 15.54 23.44 12.88
N PRO A 124 16.22 22.44 13.47
CA PRO A 124 15.95 22.01 14.85
C PRO A 124 16.01 23.11 15.91
N SER A 125 16.82 24.15 15.68
CA SER A 125 16.96 25.34 16.53
C SER A 125 15.76 26.30 16.48
N GLY A 126 14.78 26.07 15.59
CA GLY A 126 13.63 26.95 15.35
C GLY A 126 13.96 28.27 14.65
N SER A 127 15.16 28.37 14.09
CA SER A 127 15.71 29.64 13.57
C SER A 127 15.49 29.81 12.08
N VAL A 128 15.31 28.73 11.31
CA VAL A 128 15.08 28.78 9.87
C VAL A 128 13.93 27.85 9.45
N TYR A 129 12.98 28.38 8.68
CA TYR A 129 11.86 27.64 8.11
C TYR A 129 11.80 27.86 6.60
N PHE A 130 11.62 26.76 5.86
CA PHE A 130 11.45 26.77 4.41
C PHE A 130 10.29 25.86 4.02
N GLY A 131 9.49 26.30 3.06
CA GLY A 131 8.39 25.49 2.52
C GLY A 131 8.06 25.91 1.10
N ASN A 132 7.83 24.93 0.24
CA ASN A 132 7.43 25.17 -1.13
C ASN A 132 6.16 24.42 -1.47
N PHE A 133 5.05 25.15 -1.72
CA PHE A 133 3.73 24.56 -1.88
C PHE A 133 3.18 24.73 -3.30
N ILE A 134 2.57 23.66 -3.82
CA ILE A 134 1.83 23.63 -5.08
C ILE A 134 0.32 23.62 -4.82
N CYS A 135 -0.40 24.41 -5.61
CA CYS A 135 -1.86 24.46 -5.58
C CYS A 135 -2.46 23.27 -6.34
N ASN A 136 -3.38 22.55 -5.72
CA ASN A 136 -4.32 21.65 -6.36
C ASN A 136 -5.66 22.42 -6.44
N PRO A 137 -6.00 23.00 -7.60
CA PRO A 137 -7.18 23.85 -7.75
C PRO A 137 -8.45 23.04 -7.56
N PHE A 138 -9.46 23.69 -6.96
CA PHE A 138 -10.77 23.11 -6.64
C PHE A 138 -10.72 21.71 -6.01
N ARG A 139 -9.80 21.52 -5.08
CA ARG A 139 -9.61 20.29 -4.30
C ARG A 139 -9.65 20.61 -2.82
N TYR A 140 -10.10 19.64 -2.03
CA TYR A 140 -10.14 19.73 -0.58
C TYR A 140 -9.79 18.38 0.04
N LEU A 141 -8.97 18.41 1.07
CA LEU A 141 -8.64 17.24 1.88
C LEU A 141 -9.52 17.23 3.15
N TRP A 142 -10.39 16.23 3.25
CA TRP A 142 -11.38 16.10 4.33
C TRP A 142 -10.79 15.48 5.60
N GLU A 143 -9.95 16.24 6.28
CA GLU A 143 -9.21 15.80 7.46
C GLU A 143 -9.38 16.72 8.68
N GLU A 144 -9.01 16.23 9.85
CA GLU A 144 -9.04 17.03 11.08
C GLU A 144 -8.07 18.22 10.99
N LYS A 145 -8.59 19.40 11.30
CA LYS A 145 -7.87 20.67 11.15
C LYS A 145 -6.99 20.89 12.37
N LEU A 146 -5.68 21.02 12.15
CA LEU A 146 -4.76 21.46 13.19
C LEU A 146 -5.07 22.89 13.66
N ALA A 147 -5.54 23.74 12.75
CA ALA A 147 -5.98 25.10 13.00
C ALA A 147 -6.79 25.63 11.81
N SER A 148 -7.67 26.60 12.07
CA SER A 148 -8.35 27.39 11.03
C SER A 148 -8.20 28.87 11.34
N SER A 149 -7.84 29.68 10.35
CA SER A 149 -7.65 31.13 10.49
C SER A 149 -8.03 31.88 9.21
N MET A 150 -8.23 33.19 9.32
CA MET A 150 -8.43 34.08 8.16
C MET A 150 -7.10 34.74 7.81
N VAL A 151 -6.72 34.72 6.53
CA VAL A 151 -5.44 35.23 6.02
C VAL A 151 -5.63 36.15 4.82
N ALA A 152 -4.69 37.06 4.61
CA ALA A 152 -4.75 38.00 3.48
C ALA A 152 -4.50 37.31 2.13
N ASP A 153 -3.62 36.32 2.10
CA ASP A 153 -3.18 35.65 0.88
C ASP A 153 -2.62 34.23 1.18
N ARG A 154 -2.24 33.55 0.10
CA ARG A 154 -1.65 32.20 0.12
C ARG A 154 -0.35 32.10 0.91
N SER A 155 0.46 33.15 0.88
CA SER A 155 1.79 33.18 1.51
C SER A 155 1.67 33.18 3.02
N HIS A 156 0.66 33.87 3.57
CA HIS A 156 0.35 33.84 5.00
C HIS A 156 -0.10 32.46 5.48
N CYS A 157 -0.92 31.75 4.69
CA CYS A 157 -1.34 30.39 5.03
C CYS A 157 -0.16 29.41 5.01
N ALA A 158 0.68 29.47 3.97
CA ALA A 158 1.90 28.67 3.87
C ALA A 158 2.86 28.92 5.06
N LEU A 159 3.03 30.19 5.44
CA LEU A 159 3.84 30.57 6.59
C LEU A 159 3.29 29.98 7.90
N PHE A 160 1.98 30.00 8.10
CA PHE A 160 1.36 29.37 9.28
C PHE A 160 1.58 27.86 9.30
N CYS A 161 1.51 27.21 8.14
CA CYS A 161 1.79 25.78 8.06
C CYS A 161 3.22 25.47 8.48
N VAL A 162 4.22 26.17 7.94
CA VAL A 162 5.62 25.75 8.18
C VAL A 162 6.12 26.10 9.57
N ASN A 163 5.58 27.16 10.19
CA ASN A 163 5.80 27.43 11.61
C ASN A 163 5.10 26.43 12.55
N LYS A 164 4.23 25.56 12.03
CA LYS A 164 3.57 24.50 12.80
C LYS A 164 4.25 23.16 12.50
N PRO A 165 4.98 22.55 13.45
CA PRO A 165 5.75 21.33 13.21
C PRO A 165 4.95 20.17 12.63
N LYS A 166 3.67 20.04 13.04
CA LYS A 166 2.76 18.98 12.58
C LYS A 166 2.05 19.28 11.25
N CYS A 167 2.21 20.47 10.66
CA CYS A 167 1.48 20.81 9.43
C CYS A 167 2.24 20.33 8.19
N TYR A 168 1.58 19.54 7.34
CA TYR A 168 2.17 19.05 6.09
C TYR A 168 1.51 19.68 4.87
N SER A 169 0.20 19.97 4.94
CA SER A 169 -0.57 20.59 3.85
C SER A 169 -1.62 21.56 4.42
N PHE A 170 -2.30 22.29 3.55
CA PHE A 170 -3.39 23.16 3.98
C PHE A 170 -4.49 23.29 2.92
N ASN A 171 -5.74 23.44 3.36
CA ASN A 171 -6.84 23.89 2.52
C ASN A 171 -6.93 25.42 2.62
N MET A 172 -7.23 26.09 1.51
CA MET A 172 -7.46 27.53 1.46
C MET A 172 -8.72 27.82 0.65
N ALA A 173 -9.58 28.72 1.11
CA ALA A 173 -10.78 29.09 0.38
C ALA A 173 -10.40 29.62 -1.02
N ALA A 174 -11.16 29.22 -2.04
CA ALA A 174 -10.97 29.69 -3.41
C ALA A 174 -11.35 31.18 -3.56
N TYR A 175 -12.23 31.66 -2.67
CA TYR A 175 -12.73 33.03 -2.68
C TYR A 175 -12.59 33.67 -1.30
N PRO A 176 -12.28 34.98 -1.22
CA PRO A 176 -12.20 35.69 0.04
C PRO A 176 -13.60 35.96 0.61
N ASP A 177 -13.65 36.26 1.91
CA ASP A 177 -14.83 36.79 2.58
C ASP A 177 -15.10 38.26 2.21
N PHE A 178 -16.13 38.85 2.82
CA PHE A 178 -16.50 40.24 2.59
C PHE A 178 -15.43 41.27 3.04
N LYS A 179 -14.42 40.86 3.81
CA LYS A 179 -13.28 41.69 4.23
C LYS A 179 -12.06 41.48 3.33
N GLY A 180 -12.17 40.67 2.29
CA GLY A 180 -11.04 40.33 1.42
C GLY A 180 -10.09 39.30 2.02
N LEU A 181 -10.51 38.57 3.06
CA LEU A 181 -9.69 37.56 3.74
C LEU A 181 -10.10 36.14 3.34
N TYR A 182 -9.13 35.26 3.15
CA TYR A 182 -9.34 33.86 2.80
C TYR A 182 -9.31 32.99 4.06
N ARG A 183 -10.18 31.98 4.11
CA ARG A 183 -10.07 30.94 5.14
C ARG A 183 -8.90 30.02 4.82
N CYS A 184 -8.04 29.78 5.81
CA CYS A 184 -6.88 28.90 5.78
C CYS A 184 -7.07 27.79 6.82
N GLU A 185 -6.84 26.54 6.44
CA GLU A 185 -7.02 25.38 7.30
C GLU A 185 -5.78 24.48 7.22
N LEU A 186 -5.06 24.36 8.33
CA LEU A 186 -3.80 23.62 8.41
C LEU A 186 -4.07 22.15 8.71
N LEU A 187 -3.37 21.24 8.05
CA LEU A 187 -3.62 19.80 8.11
C LEU A 187 -2.38 19.01 8.55
N ALA A 188 -2.61 17.95 9.32
CA ALA A 188 -1.55 17.08 9.85
C ALA A 188 -1.13 15.95 8.90
N THR A 189 -1.65 15.97 7.69
CA THR A 189 -1.46 14.96 6.65
C THR A 189 -1.42 15.67 5.28
N ASP A 190 -1.34 14.91 4.20
CA ASP A 190 -1.27 15.38 2.83
C ASP A 190 -2.13 14.50 1.91
N LYS A 191 -2.20 14.86 0.63
CA LYS A 191 -3.03 14.16 -0.35
C LYS A 191 -2.57 12.71 -0.63
N TYR A 192 -1.32 12.33 -0.34
CA TYR A 192 -0.78 10.99 -0.61
C TYR A 192 -1.06 10.03 0.54
N ARG A 193 -1.04 10.54 1.78
CA ARG A 193 -1.39 9.78 2.99
C ARG A 193 -2.89 9.54 3.16
N SER A 194 -3.72 10.44 2.63
CA SER A 194 -5.18 10.42 2.79
C SER A 194 -5.90 10.54 1.43
N THR A 195 -5.45 9.77 0.44
CA THR A 195 -5.94 9.79 -0.95
C THR A 195 -7.45 9.63 -1.06
N GLU A 196 -8.03 8.74 -0.26
CA GLU A 196 -9.48 8.47 -0.24
C GLU A 196 -10.33 9.65 0.25
N ARG A 197 -9.73 10.61 0.97
CA ARG A 197 -10.40 11.81 1.50
C ARG A 197 -10.08 13.07 0.70
N PHE A 198 -9.36 12.92 -0.41
CA PHE A 198 -8.97 14.01 -1.28
C PHE A 198 -9.95 14.11 -2.46
N HIS A 199 -10.84 15.11 -2.42
CA HIS A 199 -11.95 15.22 -3.36
C HIS A 199 -12.02 16.58 -4.06
N ALA A 200 -12.78 16.63 -5.15
CA ALA A 200 -13.16 17.89 -5.78
C ALA A 200 -13.97 18.77 -4.82
N ASN A 201 -13.71 20.06 -4.84
CA ASN A 201 -14.42 21.04 -4.03
C ASN A 201 -14.35 22.42 -4.69
N SER A 202 -15.50 23.01 -5.02
CA SER A 202 -15.58 24.31 -5.70
C SER A 202 -15.19 25.51 -4.83
N SER A 203 -15.15 25.33 -3.51
CA SER A 203 -14.99 26.41 -2.54
C SER A 203 -13.57 26.51 -1.97
N TYR A 204 -12.71 25.53 -2.23
CA TYR A 204 -11.36 25.45 -1.69
C TYR A 204 -10.33 25.01 -2.72
N HIS A 205 -9.10 25.39 -2.46
CA HIS A 205 -7.87 24.88 -3.07
C HIS A 205 -7.09 24.13 -2.01
N HIS A 206 -6.39 23.07 -2.41
CA HIS A 206 -5.54 22.31 -1.51
C HIS A 206 -4.08 22.50 -1.87
N TYR A 207 -3.24 22.81 -0.89
CA TYR A 207 -1.82 23.07 -1.10
C TYR A 207 -0.96 22.00 -0.43
N CYS A 208 -0.12 21.32 -1.23
CA CYS A 208 0.85 20.32 -0.75
C CYS A 208 2.28 20.78 -1.01
N PRO A 209 3.30 20.29 -0.28
CA PRO A 209 4.69 20.56 -0.60
C PRO A 209 5.10 19.93 -1.96
N TRP A 210 6.02 20.56 -2.71
CA TRP A 210 6.45 20.12 -4.06
C TRP A 210 7.84 19.47 -4.12
N VAL A 211 8.26 18.95 -5.29
CA VAL A 211 9.59 18.31 -5.52
C VAL A 211 10.23 18.64 -6.87
N ARG A 212 11.46 19.19 -6.95
CA ARG A 212 12.23 19.20 -8.23
C ARG A 212 12.86 17.83 -8.51
N ILE A 213 12.58 17.24 -9.69
CA ILE A 213 13.37 16.13 -10.23
C ILE A 213 14.74 16.68 -10.63
N ALA A 214 15.79 16.16 -10.00
CA ALA A 214 17.17 16.49 -10.30
C ALA A 214 17.79 15.34 -11.10
N ASP A 215 17.34 15.12 -12.33
CA ASP A 215 18.11 14.34 -13.29
C ASP A 215 18.94 15.26 -14.18
N ARG A 216 20.18 14.83 -14.42
CA ARG A 216 21.29 15.64 -14.93
C ARG A 216 21.06 16.06 -16.38
N ASN A 217 21.47 17.30 -16.68
CA ASN A 217 21.72 17.89 -18.01
C ASN A 217 20.64 18.71 -18.73
N GLU A 218 19.68 19.32 -18.03
CA GLU A 218 18.91 20.45 -18.60
C GLU A 218 18.83 21.65 -17.66
N LEU A 219 19.98 22.17 -17.26
CA LEU A 219 20.09 23.49 -16.64
C LEU A 219 20.22 24.54 -17.73
N ASN A 220 19.09 24.89 -18.36
CA ASN A 220 18.85 26.23 -18.88
C ASN A 220 17.34 26.46 -18.99
N ALA A 221 16.83 27.27 -18.06
CA ALA A 221 15.44 27.70 -17.89
C ALA A 221 14.45 26.61 -17.41
N ALA A 222 13.49 27.04 -16.59
CA ALA A 222 12.17 26.42 -16.65
C ALA A 222 11.62 26.77 -18.04
N CYS A 223 12.01 25.97 -19.03
CA CYS A 223 11.47 26.02 -20.37
C CYS A 223 10.17 25.22 -20.39
N VAL A 224 9.10 25.87 -20.82
CA VAL A 224 8.01 25.20 -21.52
C VAL A 224 8.67 24.39 -22.65
N VAL A 225 8.70 23.06 -22.54
CA VAL A 225 9.13 22.21 -23.66
C VAL A 225 7.92 22.09 -24.58
N ILE A 226 7.98 22.71 -25.76
CA ILE A 226 7.00 22.50 -26.82
C ILE A 226 7.41 21.21 -27.52
N ILE A 227 6.75 20.10 -27.22
CA ILE A 227 6.71 18.94 -28.13
C ILE A 227 5.29 18.94 -28.71
N ASP A 228 5.17 19.17 -30.01
CA ASP A 228 3.95 18.99 -30.81
C ASP A 228 2.65 19.62 -30.26
N GLY A 229 2.73 20.85 -29.74
CA GLY A 229 1.54 21.69 -29.54
C GLY A 229 0.63 21.30 -28.36
N LEU A 230 1.05 20.40 -27.47
CA LEU A 230 0.40 20.22 -26.16
C LEU A 230 1.16 20.99 -25.07
N LEU A 231 0.42 21.81 -24.31
CA LEU A 231 0.93 22.58 -23.18
C LEU A 231 1.05 21.69 -21.95
N GLU A 232 2.07 20.84 -21.85
CA GLU A 232 2.40 20.19 -20.58
C GLU A 232 3.60 20.88 -19.92
N ALA A 233 3.32 21.67 -18.88
CA ALA A 233 4.36 22.07 -17.94
C ALA A 233 4.83 20.81 -17.22
N ILE A 234 6.12 20.46 -17.33
CA ILE A 234 6.73 19.40 -16.51
C ILE A 234 6.75 19.92 -15.07
N PHE A 235 5.65 19.66 -14.37
CA PHE A 235 5.49 20.06 -12.99
C PHE A 235 6.42 19.21 -12.10
N PRO A 236 7.14 19.83 -11.16
CA PRO A 236 7.91 19.11 -10.17
C PRO A 236 6.99 18.24 -9.28
N GLN A 237 6.99 16.91 -9.49
CA GLN A 237 6.06 15.95 -8.86
C GLN A 237 6.71 15.25 -7.66
N SER A 238 5.95 15.11 -6.57
CA SER A 238 6.31 14.23 -5.44
C SER A 238 6.72 12.84 -5.94
N PRO A 239 7.70 12.17 -5.31
CA PRO A 239 7.95 10.77 -5.62
C PRO A 239 6.70 9.89 -5.44
N CYS A 240 5.70 10.34 -4.66
CA CYS A 240 4.41 9.66 -4.53
C CYS A 240 3.40 9.96 -5.66
N GLU A 241 3.67 10.89 -6.58
CA GLU A 241 2.74 11.20 -7.69
C GLU A 241 2.66 10.06 -8.71
N SER A 242 3.74 9.30 -8.89
CA SER A 242 3.76 8.11 -9.73
C SER A 242 3.10 6.89 -9.09
N ALA A 243 2.53 7.04 -7.88
CA ALA A 243 1.94 5.97 -7.08
C ALA A 243 2.84 4.72 -6.99
N PRO A 244 4.07 4.84 -6.46
CA PRO A 244 5.06 3.77 -6.50
C PRO A 244 4.74 2.58 -5.59
N CYS A 245 3.92 2.77 -4.55
CA CYS A 245 3.56 1.74 -3.60
C CYS A 245 2.49 0.79 -4.17
N MET A 246 2.72 -0.51 -4.06
CA MET A 246 1.84 -1.57 -4.55
C MET A 246 0.85 -2.04 -3.48
N ASN A 247 -0.11 -2.89 -3.88
CA ASN A 247 -1.03 -3.60 -2.98
C ASN A 247 -1.84 -2.68 -2.03
N GLY A 248 -2.16 -1.47 -2.49
CA GLY A 248 -2.93 -0.49 -1.73
C GLY A 248 -2.18 0.09 -0.52
N ALA A 249 -0.85 0.00 -0.50
CA ALA A 249 -0.02 0.64 0.52
C ALA A 249 -0.03 2.16 0.38
N VAL A 250 0.19 2.84 1.52
CA VAL A 250 0.17 4.30 1.58
C VAL A 250 1.57 4.85 1.24
N CYS A 251 1.65 5.74 0.25
CA CYS A 251 2.91 6.41 -0.08
C CYS A 251 3.15 7.59 0.85
N VAL A 252 4.28 7.56 1.53
CA VAL A 252 4.69 8.58 2.48
C VAL A 252 5.86 9.38 1.92
N PRO A 253 5.65 10.63 1.53
CA PRO A 253 6.73 11.50 1.08
C PRO A 253 7.58 12.00 2.26
N GLU A 254 8.89 11.97 2.10
CA GLU A 254 9.87 12.58 2.99
C GLU A 254 10.35 13.92 2.43
N TYR A 255 9.62 14.97 2.79
CA TYR A 255 9.80 16.33 2.24
C TYR A 255 11.17 16.96 2.56
N GLU A 256 11.92 16.42 3.53
CA GLU A 256 13.26 16.91 3.91
C GLU A 256 14.38 16.29 3.06
N SER A 257 14.21 15.03 2.63
CA SER A 257 15.24 14.23 1.94
C SER A 257 14.94 14.01 0.46
N ASN A 258 13.76 14.42 -0.02
CA ASN A 258 13.24 14.10 -1.35
C ASN A 258 13.17 12.59 -1.61
N PHE A 259 12.77 11.84 -0.60
CA PHE A 259 12.59 10.40 -0.64
C PHE A 259 11.12 10.04 -0.35
N TYR A 260 10.78 8.76 -0.40
CA TYR A 260 9.51 8.25 0.07
C TYR A 260 9.70 6.85 0.65
N HIS A 261 8.80 6.48 1.56
CA HIS A 261 8.62 5.09 1.93
C HIS A 261 7.15 4.70 1.74
N CYS A 262 6.91 3.40 1.70
CA CYS A 262 5.57 2.85 1.64
C CYS A 262 5.19 2.29 3.00
N ASP A 263 4.10 2.77 3.57
CA ASP A 263 3.47 2.16 4.74
C ASP A 263 2.63 0.98 4.25
N CYS A 264 3.21 -0.23 4.35
CA CYS A 264 2.58 -1.45 3.87
C CYS A 264 1.35 -1.83 4.71
N LYS A 265 0.32 -2.36 4.04
CA LYS A 265 -0.78 -3.05 4.72
C LYS A 265 -0.24 -4.28 5.47
N PRO A 266 -0.90 -4.74 6.55
CA PRO A 266 -0.54 -5.97 7.24
C PRO A 266 -0.38 -7.15 6.26
N GLY A 267 0.66 -7.95 6.44
CA GLY A 267 0.99 -9.08 5.56
C GLY A 267 1.83 -8.72 4.32
N PHE A 268 1.91 -7.45 3.93
CA PHE A 268 2.74 -6.99 2.80
C PHE A 268 4.07 -6.40 3.25
N CYS A 269 5.10 -6.53 2.41
CA CYS A 269 6.45 -6.03 2.66
C CYS A 269 7.24 -5.81 1.36
N GLY A 270 8.48 -5.35 1.50
CA GLY A 270 9.32 -4.89 0.38
C GLY A 270 9.40 -3.37 0.36
N THR A 271 10.25 -2.82 -0.51
CA THR A 271 10.44 -1.36 -0.60
C THR A 271 9.20 -0.65 -1.14
N HIS A 272 8.40 -1.37 -1.94
CA HIS A 272 7.16 -0.88 -2.54
C HIS A 272 5.95 -1.72 -2.12
N CYS A 273 6.07 -2.51 -1.05
CA CYS A 273 5.03 -3.43 -0.58
C CYS A 273 4.60 -4.44 -1.65
N GLU A 274 5.52 -4.80 -2.55
CA GLU A 274 5.30 -5.68 -3.70
C GLU A 274 5.31 -7.17 -3.36
N GLN A 275 5.72 -7.51 -2.14
CA GLN A 275 5.86 -8.89 -1.65
C GLN A 275 4.88 -9.18 -0.53
N GLY A 276 4.64 -10.48 -0.31
CA GLY A 276 3.76 -10.95 0.75
C GLY A 276 2.28 -10.90 0.37
N GLY A 277 1.47 -10.66 1.39
CA GLY A 277 0.02 -10.66 1.35
C GLY A 277 -0.58 -11.39 2.54
N ASP A 278 -1.88 -11.23 2.71
CA ASP A 278 -2.69 -11.83 3.77
C ASP A 278 -3.60 -12.95 3.24
N LYS A 279 -3.43 -13.41 1.99
CA LYS A 279 -4.31 -14.47 1.45
C LYS A 279 -4.08 -15.82 2.09
N THR A 280 -2.82 -16.18 2.35
CA THR A 280 -2.44 -17.46 2.93
C THR A 280 -1.18 -17.32 3.78
N CYS A 281 -0.92 -18.29 4.66
CA CYS A 281 0.31 -18.32 5.45
C CYS A 281 1.58 -18.34 4.57
N SER A 282 1.52 -18.89 3.36
CA SER A 282 2.66 -18.90 2.44
C SER A 282 2.99 -17.51 1.89
N GLN A 283 2.00 -16.62 1.76
CA GLN A 283 2.25 -15.21 1.44
C GLN A 283 2.80 -14.46 2.65
N ILE A 284 2.21 -14.65 3.82
CA ILE A 284 2.65 -14.06 5.09
C ILE A 284 4.14 -14.41 5.35
N LYS A 285 4.54 -15.65 5.04
CA LYS A 285 5.92 -16.12 5.17
C LYS A 285 6.93 -15.33 4.34
N LEU A 286 6.55 -14.80 3.16
CA LEU A 286 7.46 -14.00 2.32
C LEU A 286 8.02 -12.77 3.06
N CYS A 287 7.27 -12.28 4.05
CA CYS A 287 7.68 -11.16 4.88
C CYS A 287 8.43 -11.58 6.16
N ASN A 288 8.89 -12.83 6.24
CA ASN A 288 9.62 -13.41 7.36
C ASN A 288 8.88 -13.26 8.71
N LEU A 289 7.55 -13.28 8.68
CA LEU A 289 6.73 -13.27 9.88
C LEU A 289 6.82 -14.63 10.59
N PRO A 290 6.77 -14.65 11.95
CA PRO A 290 6.98 -15.85 12.74
C PRO A 290 5.74 -16.75 12.76
N ASP A 291 5.89 -17.95 13.33
CA ASP A 291 4.77 -18.84 13.66
C ASP A 291 3.71 -18.14 14.52
N GLY A 292 2.44 -18.50 14.32
CA GLY A 292 1.37 -17.96 15.15
C GLY A 292 0.00 -17.94 14.47
N SER A 293 -0.97 -17.33 15.15
CA SER A 293 -2.31 -17.15 14.59
C SER A 293 -2.43 -15.86 13.79
N TYR A 294 -2.98 -15.97 12.58
CA TYR A 294 -3.19 -14.85 11.67
C TYR A 294 -4.62 -14.86 11.13
N PHE A 295 -5.13 -13.69 10.75
CA PHE A 295 -6.30 -13.60 9.90
C PHE A 295 -5.85 -13.65 8.45
N ILE A 296 -6.45 -14.54 7.66
CA ILE A 296 -6.19 -14.66 6.24
C ILE A 296 -7.46 -14.38 5.42
N ASP A 297 -7.27 -13.87 4.21
CA ASP A 297 -8.32 -13.56 3.23
C ASP A 297 -8.00 -14.16 1.85
N PRO A 298 -8.20 -15.48 1.65
CA PRO A 298 -7.76 -16.16 0.43
C PRO A 298 -8.36 -15.59 -0.86
N ASP A 299 -9.64 -15.23 -0.84
CA ASP A 299 -10.36 -14.64 -1.97
C ASP A 299 -10.14 -13.14 -2.11
N GLY A 300 -9.75 -12.45 -1.04
CA GLY A 300 -9.33 -11.06 -1.04
C GLY A 300 -10.48 -10.07 -0.85
N GLU A 301 -10.12 -8.78 -0.83
CA GLU A 301 -11.03 -7.71 -0.42
C GLU A 301 -12.34 -7.68 -1.23
N GLY A 302 -13.47 -7.63 -0.52
CA GLY A 302 -14.81 -7.68 -1.10
C GLY A 302 -15.38 -9.09 -1.27
N GLY A 303 -14.60 -10.13 -0.97
CA GLY A 303 -15.03 -11.53 -0.90
C GLY A 303 -15.70 -11.91 0.42
N VAL A 304 -15.50 -13.15 0.83
CA VAL A 304 -15.89 -13.68 2.14
C VAL A 304 -15.03 -13.00 3.21
N LYS A 305 -15.55 -12.92 4.44
CA LYS A 305 -14.80 -12.30 5.53
C LYS A 305 -13.49 -13.06 5.80
N PRO A 306 -12.41 -12.35 6.19
CA PRO A 306 -11.19 -12.99 6.67
C PRO A 306 -11.47 -13.90 7.87
N PHE A 307 -10.69 -14.96 8.01
CA PHE A 307 -10.82 -15.92 9.11
C PHE A 307 -9.47 -16.28 9.72
N LYS A 308 -9.53 -16.79 10.95
CA LYS A 308 -8.34 -17.06 11.75
C LYS A 308 -7.82 -18.47 11.48
N VAL A 309 -6.51 -18.57 11.29
CA VAL A 309 -5.78 -19.82 11.09
C VAL A 309 -4.50 -19.83 11.93
N TYR A 310 -3.89 -21.01 12.09
CA TYR A 310 -2.52 -21.10 12.57
C TYR A 310 -1.56 -21.21 11.39
N CYS A 311 -0.57 -20.33 11.34
CA CYS A 311 0.51 -20.42 10.38
C CYS A 311 1.71 -21.11 11.01
N ASP A 312 2.03 -22.31 10.51
CA ASP A 312 3.27 -23.01 10.81
C ASP A 312 4.32 -22.61 9.76
N MET A 313 5.20 -21.71 10.15
CA MET A 313 6.27 -21.12 9.36
C MET A 313 7.53 -21.98 9.34
N THR A 314 7.51 -23.13 10.02
CA THR A 314 8.62 -24.10 10.10
C THR A 314 8.35 -25.37 9.29
N ASP A 315 7.10 -25.77 9.15
CA ASP A 315 6.70 -26.95 8.39
C ASP A 315 6.98 -26.78 6.88
N LYS A 316 7.14 -27.91 6.19
CA LYS A 316 7.39 -28.01 4.73
C LYS A 316 8.51 -27.08 4.25
N ASP A 317 9.68 -27.18 4.85
CA ASP A 317 10.86 -26.36 4.53
C ASP A 317 10.63 -24.85 4.70
N GLY A 318 9.75 -24.49 5.64
CA GLY A 318 9.47 -23.11 6.01
C GLY A 318 8.70 -22.32 4.95
N VAL A 319 7.88 -22.99 4.12
CA VAL A 319 7.03 -22.32 3.11
C VAL A 319 5.84 -21.57 3.70
N GLY A 320 5.57 -21.69 5.00
CA GLY A 320 4.39 -21.11 5.65
C GLY A 320 3.14 -21.94 5.37
N VAL A 321 2.86 -22.92 6.22
CA VAL A 321 1.72 -23.83 6.13
C VAL A 321 0.52 -23.25 6.88
N THR A 322 -0.60 -23.15 6.19
CA THR A 322 -1.90 -22.81 6.78
C THR A 322 -2.49 -24.06 7.42
N VAL A 323 -2.67 -24.06 8.74
CA VAL A 323 -3.19 -25.18 9.52
C VAL A 323 -4.57 -24.84 10.08
N VAL A 324 -5.58 -25.64 9.74
CA VAL A 324 -6.96 -25.48 10.21
C VAL A 324 -7.39 -26.70 11.02
N SER A 325 -7.76 -26.45 12.27
CA SER A 325 -8.24 -27.46 13.23
C SER A 325 -9.73 -27.76 13.10
N HIS A 326 -10.15 -28.89 13.67
CA HIS A 326 -11.55 -29.31 13.69
C HIS A 326 -11.90 -30.22 14.87
N ASP A 327 -13.19 -30.48 15.07
CA ASP A 327 -13.76 -31.19 16.22
C ASP A 327 -13.61 -32.74 16.20
N SER A 328 -12.80 -33.28 15.30
CA SER A 328 -12.71 -34.73 15.03
C SER A 328 -11.26 -35.23 14.92
N GLU A 329 -10.33 -34.51 15.57
CA GLU A 329 -8.90 -34.84 15.54
C GLU A 329 -8.53 -36.04 16.45
N HIS A 330 -9.37 -36.37 17.42
CA HIS A 330 -9.13 -37.46 18.35
C HIS A 330 -9.54 -38.81 17.77
N ARG A 331 -8.78 -39.86 18.13
CA ARG A 331 -9.12 -41.25 17.83
C ARG A 331 -10.47 -41.59 18.47
N THR A 332 -11.46 -41.91 17.64
CA THR A 332 -12.85 -42.08 18.07
C THR A 332 -13.32 -43.51 17.77
N LEU A 333 -13.85 -44.20 18.77
CA LEU A 333 -14.42 -45.54 18.65
C LEU A 333 -15.68 -45.53 17.78
N VAL A 334 -15.79 -46.56 16.94
CA VAL A 334 -16.98 -46.92 16.17
C VAL A 334 -17.38 -48.34 16.59
N ASP A 335 -18.56 -48.45 17.18
CA ASP A 335 -19.10 -49.70 17.73
C ASP A 335 -20.63 -49.66 17.66
N GLY A 336 -21.27 -50.79 17.34
CA GLY A 336 -22.73 -50.91 17.23
C GLY A 336 -23.35 -50.47 15.89
N PHE A 337 -22.55 -50.32 14.83
CA PHE A 337 -22.99 -49.90 13.50
C PHE A 337 -22.81 -51.01 12.44
N ASN A 338 -23.67 -52.03 12.48
CA ASN A 338 -23.58 -53.18 11.55
C ASN A 338 -23.85 -52.81 10.08
N SER A 339 -24.72 -51.83 9.82
CA SER A 339 -25.06 -51.44 8.45
C SER A 339 -23.97 -50.57 7.81
N ARG A 340 -23.71 -50.78 6.51
CA ARG A 340 -22.72 -50.04 5.72
C ARG A 340 -22.87 -48.52 5.88
N GLY A 341 -21.85 -47.85 6.39
CA GLY A 341 -21.83 -46.40 6.60
C GLY A 341 -22.93 -45.86 7.52
N SER A 342 -23.48 -46.70 8.40
CA SER A 342 -24.52 -46.29 9.35
C SER A 342 -23.95 -45.41 10.48
N TYR A 343 -22.68 -45.56 10.82
CA TYR A 343 -21.97 -44.55 11.59
C TYR A 343 -21.77 -43.31 10.71
N SER A 344 -22.02 -42.13 11.27
CA SER A 344 -21.74 -40.86 10.61
C SER A 344 -21.16 -39.84 11.59
N ARG A 345 -20.01 -39.27 11.24
CA ARG A 345 -19.39 -38.15 11.97
C ARG A 345 -19.23 -36.97 11.02
N ASN A 346 -20.04 -35.91 11.22
CA ASN A 346 -19.83 -34.63 10.56
C ASN A 346 -18.60 -33.94 11.17
N VAL A 347 -17.77 -33.34 10.32
CA VAL A 347 -16.57 -32.62 10.73
C VAL A 347 -16.88 -31.12 10.75
N LYS A 348 -16.62 -30.48 11.89
CA LYS A 348 -16.74 -29.03 12.04
C LYS A 348 -15.37 -28.41 12.23
N TYR A 349 -14.98 -27.54 11.31
CA TYR A 349 -13.72 -26.80 11.36
C TYR A 349 -13.83 -25.58 12.27
N ASP A 350 -12.74 -25.26 12.95
CA ASP A 350 -12.67 -24.18 13.93
C ASP A 350 -12.62 -22.82 13.24
N GLU A 351 -13.40 -21.87 13.76
CA GLU A 351 -13.40 -20.45 13.37
C GLU A 351 -13.47 -20.20 11.84
N SER A 352 -14.00 -21.16 11.06
CA SER A 352 -14.02 -21.12 9.60
C SER A 352 -15.25 -21.83 9.01
N ASP A 353 -15.77 -21.27 7.92
CA ASP A 353 -16.86 -21.85 7.13
C ASP A 353 -16.35 -22.57 5.88
N PHE A 354 -17.13 -23.52 5.35
CA PHE A 354 -16.72 -24.27 4.15
C PHE A 354 -16.47 -23.39 2.92
N VAL A 355 -17.12 -22.23 2.82
CA VAL A 355 -16.85 -21.28 1.72
C VAL A 355 -15.44 -20.67 1.85
N GLN A 356 -15.01 -20.35 3.07
CA GLN A 356 -13.65 -19.87 3.36
C GLN A 356 -12.60 -20.96 3.14
N LEU A 357 -12.90 -22.21 3.51
CA LEU A 357 -11.99 -23.33 3.25
C LEU A 357 -11.90 -23.66 1.75
N ALA A 358 -12.98 -23.46 0.99
CA ALA A 358 -12.94 -23.56 -0.46
C ALA A 358 -12.04 -22.46 -1.08
N SER A 359 -12.13 -21.22 -0.60
CA SER A 359 -11.24 -20.15 -1.09
C SER A 359 -9.77 -20.42 -0.71
N LEU A 360 -9.49 -20.93 0.50
CA LEU A 360 -8.15 -21.34 0.93
C LEU A 360 -7.57 -22.43 0.02
N THR A 361 -8.29 -23.55 -0.16
CA THR A 361 -7.81 -24.66 -0.98
C THR A 361 -7.60 -24.27 -2.45
N SER A 362 -8.41 -23.36 -2.99
CA SER A 362 -8.20 -22.82 -4.34
C SER A 362 -6.98 -21.90 -4.44
N SER A 363 -6.64 -21.17 -3.37
CA SER A 363 -5.57 -20.16 -3.34
C SER A 363 -4.20 -20.74 -2.98
N SER A 364 -4.16 -21.93 -2.38
CA SER A 364 -2.94 -22.66 -2.06
C SER A 364 -2.52 -23.59 -3.19
N ALA A 365 -1.21 -23.73 -3.41
CA ALA A 365 -0.68 -24.66 -4.40
C ALA A 365 -1.05 -26.11 -4.05
N ASN A 366 -0.82 -26.49 -2.79
CA ASN A 366 -1.07 -27.83 -2.26
C ASN A 366 -1.98 -27.76 -1.04
N CYS A 367 -2.79 -28.78 -0.85
CA CYS A 367 -3.45 -29.05 0.41
C CYS A 367 -3.40 -30.54 0.70
N GLU A 368 -3.24 -30.89 1.97
CA GLU A 368 -3.25 -32.26 2.44
C GLU A 368 -4.06 -32.38 3.73
N GLN A 369 -4.65 -33.55 3.93
CA GLN A 369 -5.31 -33.90 5.17
C GLN A 369 -5.04 -35.37 5.49
N PHE A 370 -4.56 -35.66 6.71
CA PHE A 370 -4.31 -37.03 7.13
C PHE A 370 -5.62 -37.72 7.51
N ILE A 371 -5.76 -39.00 7.16
CA ILE A 371 -6.91 -39.82 7.54
C ILE A 371 -6.45 -41.22 7.91
N LYS A 372 -7.09 -41.81 8.92
CA LYS A 372 -6.76 -43.14 9.44
C LYS A 372 -8.00 -43.88 9.92
N TYR A 373 -8.04 -45.18 9.66
CA TYR A 373 -9.00 -46.13 10.22
C TYR A 373 -8.25 -47.31 10.83
N ASP A 374 -8.51 -47.61 12.10
CA ASP A 374 -8.15 -48.87 12.75
C ASP A 374 -9.38 -49.79 12.75
N CYS A 375 -9.21 -51.08 12.47
CA CYS A 375 -10.30 -52.04 12.36
C CYS A 375 -9.97 -53.33 13.11
N TYR A 376 -11.01 -53.99 13.61
CA TYR A 376 -10.97 -55.29 14.25
C TYR A 376 -12.19 -56.06 13.81
N HIS A 377 -11.99 -57.11 13.01
CA HIS A 377 -13.08 -57.86 12.38
C HIS A 377 -14.11 -56.94 11.67
N SER A 378 -13.62 -55.88 10.99
CA SER A 378 -14.48 -54.87 10.36
C SER A 378 -14.04 -54.65 8.92
N VAL A 379 -14.87 -55.02 7.95
CA VAL A 379 -14.63 -54.84 6.51
C VAL A 379 -14.62 -53.36 6.15
N PHE A 380 -13.77 -52.96 5.20
CA PHE A 380 -13.65 -51.56 4.80
C PHE A 380 -14.08 -51.25 3.35
N LEU A 381 -13.34 -51.73 2.34
CA LEU A 381 -13.51 -51.47 0.90
C LEU A 381 -13.64 -52.75 0.03
N LYS A 382 -13.67 -53.94 0.64
CA LYS A 382 -13.59 -55.26 -0.01
C LYS A 382 -14.60 -55.49 -1.14
N ASN A 383 -14.12 -56.04 -2.27
CA ASN A 383 -14.93 -56.54 -3.40
C ASN A 383 -15.96 -55.52 -3.95
N GLY A 384 -15.61 -54.22 -4.00
CA GLY A 384 -16.50 -53.16 -4.45
C GLY A 384 -17.61 -52.79 -3.44
N LYS A 385 -17.60 -53.39 -2.24
CA LYS A 385 -18.51 -53.08 -1.14
C LYS A 385 -17.79 -52.24 -0.09
N MET A 386 -18.08 -50.94 -0.11
CA MET A 386 -17.62 -50.01 0.92
C MET A 386 -18.51 -50.04 2.15
N PHE A 387 -17.92 -50.34 3.30
CA PHE A 387 -18.51 -50.22 4.63
C PHE A 387 -18.08 -48.92 5.31
N GLY A 388 -16.90 -48.39 4.96
CA GLY A 388 -16.46 -47.06 5.36
C GLY A 388 -16.01 -46.18 4.18
N TRP A 389 -16.12 -44.86 4.35
CA TRP A 389 -15.67 -43.85 3.39
C TRP A 389 -15.64 -42.46 4.03
N TRP A 390 -14.96 -41.53 3.36
CA TRP A 390 -15.03 -40.11 3.67
C TRP A 390 -15.86 -39.37 2.61
N VAL A 391 -16.40 -38.22 3.00
CA VAL A 391 -17.22 -37.36 2.13
C VAL A 391 -16.45 -36.09 1.80
N SER A 392 -16.39 -35.75 0.52
CA SER A 392 -15.69 -34.56 0.03
C SER A 392 -16.40 -33.27 0.44
N ARG A 393 -15.73 -32.13 0.25
CA ARG A 393 -16.37 -30.80 0.39
C ARG A 393 -17.59 -30.60 -0.53
N GLY A 394 -17.66 -31.32 -1.64
CA GLY A 394 -18.77 -31.30 -2.59
C GLY A 394 -19.92 -32.23 -2.20
N GLY A 395 -19.81 -32.96 -1.08
CA GLY A 395 -20.79 -33.96 -0.66
C GLY A 395 -20.64 -35.31 -1.38
N GLU A 396 -19.55 -35.52 -2.12
CA GLU A 396 -19.34 -36.76 -2.87
C GLU A 396 -18.82 -37.85 -1.92
N LYS A 397 -19.33 -39.07 -2.11
CA LYS A 397 -18.79 -40.27 -1.47
C LYS A 397 -17.50 -40.68 -2.16
N MET A 398 -16.39 -40.61 -1.44
CA MET A 398 -15.07 -40.93 -1.99
C MET A 398 -14.80 -42.44 -1.90
N THR A 399 -14.32 -43.01 -2.99
CA THR A 399 -14.18 -44.48 -3.20
C THR A 399 -12.80 -45.02 -2.87
N TYR A 400 -11.87 -44.16 -2.48
CA TYR A 400 -10.49 -44.48 -2.11
C TYR A 400 -10.18 -44.02 -0.68
N TRP A 401 -9.02 -44.41 -0.17
CA TRP A 401 -8.53 -43.98 1.14
C TRP A 401 -7.17 -43.28 1.09
N GLY A 402 -6.70 -42.80 2.25
CA GLY A 402 -5.43 -42.08 2.38
C GLY A 402 -4.25 -42.78 1.70
N GLY A 403 -3.39 -41.98 1.06
CA GLY A 403 -2.21 -42.43 0.33
C GLY A 403 -2.46 -42.84 -1.12
N VAL A 404 -3.71 -42.74 -1.61
CA VAL A 404 -4.10 -43.01 -2.99
C VAL A 404 -5.17 -41.99 -3.38
N ASP A 405 -5.00 -41.21 -4.44
CA ASP A 405 -5.98 -40.16 -4.76
C ASP A 405 -7.08 -40.59 -5.76
N PHE A 406 -6.88 -41.64 -6.57
CA PHE A 406 -7.79 -41.92 -7.70
C PHE A 406 -7.95 -43.39 -8.04
N VAL A 407 -7.56 -44.31 -7.16
CA VAL A 407 -7.76 -45.75 -7.40
C VAL A 407 -8.83 -46.28 -6.48
N ASP A 408 -9.99 -46.56 -7.07
CA ASP A 408 -11.17 -47.03 -6.36
C ASP A 408 -10.87 -48.31 -5.56
N TYR A 409 -11.47 -48.37 -4.37
CA TYR A 409 -11.41 -49.51 -3.45
C TYR A 409 -9.98 -49.89 -3.02
N LYS A 410 -9.05 -48.93 -3.05
CA LYS A 410 -7.69 -49.09 -2.56
C LYS A 410 -7.31 -48.00 -1.56
N CYS A 411 -6.38 -48.36 -0.70
CA CYS A 411 -5.61 -47.48 0.18
C CYS A 411 -4.12 -47.64 -0.12
N ALA A 412 -3.27 -46.92 0.62
CA ALA A 412 -1.82 -46.91 0.43
C ALA A 412 -1.22 -48.31 0.22
N CYS A 413 -1.50 -49.25 1.13
CA CYS A 413 -0.93 -50.61 1.05
C CYS A 413 -1.41 -51.39 -0.18
N GLY A 414 -2.65 -51.15 -0.62
CA GLY A 414 -3.24 -51.84 -1.77
C GLY A 414 -2.70 -51.33 -3.09
N LEU A 415 -2.17 -50.10 -3.12
CA LEU A 415 -1.43 -49.57 -4.27
C LEU A 415 0.00 -50.14 -4.33
N THR A 416 0.64 -50.33 -3.18
CA THR A 416 2.01 -50.84 -3.08
C THR A 416 2.13 -52.35 -2.96
N ASN A 417 1.00 -53.08 -2.97
CA ASN A 417 0.92 -54.54 -2.70
C ASN A 417 1.61 -54.93 -1.39
N SER A 418 1.51 -54.07 -0.38
CA SER A 418 2.13 -54.26 0.94
C SER A 418 1.09 -54.42 2.05
N CYS A 419 -0.18 -54.69 1.71
CA CYS A 419 -1.17 -55.07 2.71
C CYS A 419 -0.81 -56.43 3.31
N ALA A 420 -1.34 -56.72 4.50
CA ALA A 420 -1.08 -57.98 5.18
C ALA A 420 -1.50 -59.20 4.35
N ASP A 421 -2.62 -59.11 3.64
CA ASP A 421 -2.96 -60.01 2.54
C ASP A 421 -2.79 -59.24 1.20
N PRO A 422 -1.90 -59.67 0.30
CA PRO A 422 -1.70 -59.02 -1.00
C PRO A 422 -2.92 -59.05 -1.94
N ILE A 423 -3.93 -59.88 -1.66
CA ILE A 423 -5.18 -59.93 -2.43
C ILE A 423 -6.11 -58.77 -2.06
N ASP A 424 -6.02 -58.29 -0.83
CA ASP A 424 -6.90 -57.27 -0.30
C ASP A 424 -6.58 -55.87 -0.85
N GLY A 425 -7.62 -55.04 -0.99
CA GLY A 425 -7.46 -53.63 -1.37
C GLY A 425 -6.89 -52.77 -0.24
N CYS A 426 -7.07 -53.24 0.99
CA CYS A 426 -6.68 -52.59 2.24
C CYS A 426 -6.46 -53.58 3.37
N ASN A 427 -5.68 -53.20 4.40
CA ASN A 427 -5.47 -54.08 5.55
C ASN A 427 -6.79 -54.42 6.26
N CYS A 428 -7.71 -53.46 6.34
CA CYS A 428 -9.02 -53.67 6.95
C CYS A 428 -9.97 -54.54 6.12
N ASP A 429 -9.61 -54.92 4.89
CA ASP A 429 -10.43 -55.87 4.13
C ASP A 429 -10.22 -57.32 4.57
N SER A 430 -9.19 -57.61 5.36
CA SER A 430 -8.92 -58.99 5.81
C SER A 430 -10.03 -59.53 6.71
N ASN A 431 -10.73 -58.66 7.45
CA ASN A 431 -11.88 -59.00 8.31
C ASN A 431 -11.58 -60.16 9.29
N ASP A 432 -10.55 -59.99 10.10
CA ASP A 432 -10.09 -60.97 11.08
C ASP A 432 -9.98 -60.37 12.48
N ASP A 433 -9.79 -61.23 13.49
CA ASP A 433 -9.68 -60.86 14.91
C ASP A 433 -8.32 -60.22 15.26
N VAL A 434 -7.75 -59.46 14.33
CA VAL A 434 -6.47 -58.76 14.45
C VAL A 434 -6.71 -57.27 14.23
N TRP A 435 -6.20 -56.43 15.13
CA TRP A 435 -6.23 -54.98 14.91
C TRP A 435 -5.35 -54.62 13.72
N ARG A 436 -5.95 -54.01 12.71
CA ARG A 436 -5.31 -53.54 11.49
C ARG A 436 -5.55 -52.06 11.28
N GLU A 437 -4.76 -51.45 10.40
CA GLU A 437 -4.80 -50.03 10.13
C GLU A 437 -4.65 -49.74 8.64
N ASP A 438 -5.44 -48.79 8.16
CA ASP A 438 -5.20 -48.11 6.89
C ASP A 438 -5.18 -46.59 7.10
N SER A 439 -4.08 -45.95 6.71
CA SER A 439 -3.88 -44.52 6.86
C SER A 439 -3.12 -43.89 5.70
N GLY A 440 -3.18 -42.56 5.60
CA GLY A 440 -2.41 -41.80 4.63
C GLY A 440 -2.89 -40.38 4.47
N LEU A 441 -2.24 -39.64 3.57
CA LEU A 441 -2.64 -38.29 3.21
C LEU A 441 -3.66 -38.34 2.07
N LEU A 442 -4.69 -37.51 2.18
CA LEU A 442 -5.53 -37.08 1.07
C LEU A 442 -4.88 -35.84 0.47
N THR A 443 -4.63 -35.82 -0.84
CA THR A 443 -3.89 -34.72 -1.50
C THR A 443 -4.65 -34.05 -2.64
N ASP A 444 -5.77 -34.63 -3.09
CA ASP A 444 -6.67 -33.94 -4.02
C ASP A 444 -7.38 -32.75 -3.34
N LYS A 445 -6.76 -31.57 -3.46
CA LYS A 445 -7.30 -30.31 -2.92
C LYS A 445 -8.65 -29.92 -3.51
N SER A 446 -9.07 -30.49 -4.63
CA SER A 446 -10.40 -30.23 -5.20
C SER A 446 -11.52 -30.92 -4.40
N LYS A 447 -11.18 -31.96 -3.64
CA LYS A 447 -12.08 -32.76 -2.81
C LYS A 447 -11.99 -32.42 -1.32
N LEU A 448 -10.86 -31.88 -0.88
CA LEU A 448 -10.65 -31.41 0.49
C LEU A 448 -11.39 -30.11 0.80
N PRO A 449 -11.68 -29.82 2.08
CA PRO A 449 -11.52 -30.69 3.26
C PRO A 449 -12.50 -31.87 3.34
N VAL A 450 -12.23 -32.83 4.23
CA VAL A 450 -13.18 -33.90 4.61
C VAL A 450 -14.37 -33.30 5.38
N THR A 451 -15.60 -33.59 4.94
CA THR A 451 -16.82 -33.05 5.59
C THR A 451 -17.52 -34.05 6.51
N GLN A 452 -17.39 -35.34 6.22
CA GLN A 452 -18.03 -36.40 6.98
C GLN A 452 -17.24 -37.70 6.87
N LEU A 453 -17.20 -38.47 7.95
CA LEU A 453 -16.69 -39.83 7.99
C LEU A 453 -17.84 -40.81 8.18
N ARG A 454 -17.81 -41.93 7.47
CA ARG A 454 -18.81 -43.00 7.57
C ARG A 454 -18.14 -44.34 7.72
N PHE A 455 -18.72 -45.19 8.56
CA PHE A 455 -18.26 -46.54 8.84
C PHE A 455 -19.44 -47.47 9.12
N GLY A 456 -19.21 -48.77 8.98
CA GLY A 456 -20.15 -49.86 9.24
C GLY A 456 -19.36 -51.12 9.56
N ASP A 457 -20.02 -52.28 9.65
CA ASP A 457 -19.35 -53.53 10.04
C ASP A 457 -18.68 -53.40 11.42
N THR A 458 -19.46 -52.90 12.39
CA THR A 458 -19.03 -52.73 13.77
C THR A 458 -20.19 -53.07 14.69
N GLY A 459 -19.90 -53.59 15.86
CA GLY A 459 -20.87 -54.15 16.80
C GLY A 459 -20.92 -55.67 16.77
N ILE A 460 -21.98 -56.21 17.34
CA ILE A 460 -22.16 -57.67 17.40
C ILE A 460 -22.71 -58.16 16.06
N ALA A 461 -21.93 -59.00 15.38
CA ALA A 461 -22.32 -59.65 14.15
C ALA A 461 -23.29 -60.81 14.40
N SER A 462 -23.88 -61.34 13.33
CA SER A 462 -24.90 -62.41 13.43
C SER A 462 -24.36 -63.74 13.96
N ASP A 463 -23.05 -63.97 13.87
CA ASP A 463 -22.36 -65.15 14.41
C ASP A 463 -21.83 -64.93 15.84
N GLY A 464 -22.03 -63.74 16.41
CA GLY A 464 -21.60 -63.36 17.75
C GLY A 464 -20.20 -62.76 17.84
N SER A 465 -19.51 -62.51 16.72
CA SER A 465 -18.26 -61.75 16.73
C SER A 465 -18.51 -60.29 17.16
N ASP A 466 -17.50 -59.68 17.78
CA ASP A 466 -17.56 -58.29 18.28
C ASP A 466 -16.62 -57.42 17.44
N GLU A 467 -17.19 -56.78 16.43
CA GLU A 467 -16.51 -56.02 15.38
C GLU A 467 -16.31 -54.56 15.82
N LYS A 468 -15.12 -53.99 15.64
CA LYS A 468 -14.83 -52.63 16.12
C LYS A 468 -14.00 -51.83 15.13
N GLY A 469 -14.20 -50.51 15.16
CA GLY A 469 -13.43 -49.56 14.38
C GLY A 469 -12.97 -48.38 15.21
N HIS A 470 -11.90 -47.70 14.79
CA HIS A 470 -11.59 -46.36 15.25
C HIS A 470 -11.18 -45.48 14.08
N HIS A 471 -11.66 -44.25 14.05
CA HIS A 471 -11.22 -43.28 13.04
C HIS A 471 -10.40 -42.16 13.67
N THR A 472 -9.50 -41.59 12.88
CA THR A 472 -8.74 -40.39 13.21
C THR A 472 -8.62 -39.52 11.96
N LEU A 473 -8.90 -38.23 12.08
CA LEU A 473 -8.78 -37.27 10.99
C LEU A 473 -7.81 -36.15 11.41
N GLY A 474 -6.77 -35.92 10.62
CA GLY A 474 -5.81 -34.85 10.88
C GLY A 474 -6.32 -33.49 10.41
N LYS A 475 -5.65 -32.44 10.89
CA LYS A 475 -5.89 -31.04 10.48
C LYS A 475 -5.79 -30.87 8.96
N LEU A 476 -6.56 -29.94 8.42
CA LEU A 476 -6.36 -29.49 7.04
C LEU A 476 -5.09 -28.64 6.98
N LYS A 477 -4.15 -29.00 6.12
CA LYS A 477 -2.92 -28.24 5.86
C LYS A 477 -2.90 -27.76 4.43
N CYS A 478 -2.77 -26.47 4.20
CA CYS A 478 -2.68 -25.87 2.87
C CYS A 478 -1.45 -24.96 2.75
N TYR A 479 -0.68 -25.08 1.67
CA TYR A 479 0.61 -24.42 1.53
C TYR A 479 1.06 -24.22 0.09
N GLY A 480 2.05 -23.35 -0.09
CA GLY A 480 2.63 -22.99 -1.37
C GLY A 480 1.80 -21.94 -2.11
N LEU A 481 2.49 -21.16 -2.94
CA LEU A 481 1.89 -20.11 -3.76
C LEU A 481 1.45 -20.71 -5.11
N ASN A 482 0.22 -20.45 -5.54
CA ASN A 482 -0.18 -20.75 -6.91
C ASN A 482 0.73 -19.97 -7.88
N HIS A 483 1.31 -20.65 -8.88
CA HIS A 483 2.21 -20.04 -9.85
C HIS A 483 1.55 -18.90 -10.67
N ASP A 484 0.21 -18.87 -10.76
CA ASP A 484 -0.53 -17.77 -11.39
C ASP A 484 -0.47 -16.45 -10.59
N LEU A 485 -0.11 -16.51 -9.29
CA LEU A 485 0.08 -15.34 -8.42
C LEU A 485 1.55 -14.91 -8.31
N GLN A 486 2.49 -15.63 -8.95
CA GLN A 486 3.93 -15.31 -8.96
C GLN A 486 4.35 -14.37 -10.12
N SER A 487 3.42 -13.83 -10.90
CA SER A 487 3.75 -12.86 -11.95
C SER A 487 3.65 -11.42 -11.46
N PRO A 488 4.79 -10.75 -11.24
CA PRO A 488 4.92 -9.34 -11.53
C PRO A 488 5.91 -9.12 -12.67
N LYS A 489 5.82 -9.84 -13.80
CA LYS A 489 6.64 -9.56 -15.01
C LYS A 489 5.93 -9.93 -16.31
N ASN A 490 5.03 -9.06 -16.75
CA ASN A 490 4.80 -8.67 -18.15
C ASN A 490 3.43 -7.99 -18.28
N ARG A 491 3.28 -6.82 -17.63
CA ARG A 491 2.29 -5.87 -18.11
C ARG A 491 2.91 -5.22 -19.34
N LEU A 492 2.29 -5.46 -20.50
CA LEU A 492 2.74 -5.05 -21.82
C LEU A 492 3.32 -3.62 -21.80
N LYS A 493 4.56 -3.48 -22.30
CA LYS A 493 4.98 -2.21 -22.88
C LYS A 493 4.14 -2.03 -24.13
N CYS A 494 3.20 -1.09 -24.10
CA CYS A 494 2.63 -0.58 -25.34
C CYS A 494 3.79 -0.01 -26.16
N THR A 495 4.04 -0.63 -27.32
CA THR A 495 4.93 -0.16 -28.38
C THR A 495 4.37 1.04 -29.09
#